data_AF-A0A165XAZ6-F1
#
_entry.id   AF-A0A165XAZ6-F1
#
_cell.length_a   1.000
_cell.length_b   1.000
_cell.length_c   1.000
_cell.angle_alpha   90.00
_cell.angle_beta   90.00
_cell.angle_gamma   90.00
#
_symmetry.space_group_name_H-M   'P 1'
#
loop_
_entity.id
_entity.type
_entity.pdbx_description
1 polymer ?
#
loop_
_entity_poly.entity_id
_entity_poly.type
_entity_poly.pdbx_seq_one_letter_code
_entity_poly.pdbx_strand_id
1 'polypeptide(L)'
;MEPATTVIRDLGGLGATSRILETGVHTIKRWRNPVEKGGTNGAIPRKYIFPILVHCAVHDIPHTVETVALTPEQRQFLVDLRTEVCCEIVAPSSPNENTNWGVENEA
;
A
#
# COMPACT_ATOMS: atom_id res chain seq x y z
N MET A 1 -9.95 -10.91 0.98
CA MET A 1 -10.45 -10.18 2.17
C MET A 1 -10.31 -8.70 1.87
N GLU A 2 -11.41 -7.96 1.92
CA GLU A 2 -11.46 -6.52 1.61
C GLU A 2 -10.68 -5.64 2.62
N PRO A 3 -10.00 -4.56 2.19
CA PRO A 3 -9.14 -3.75 3.05
C PRO A 3 -9.90 -3.12 4.21
N ALA A 4 -11.15 -2.69 4.03
CA ALA A 4 -11.96 -2.14 5.11
C ALA A 4 -12.16 -3.12 6.27
N THR A 5 -12.36 -4.42 5.99
CA THR A 5 -12.59 -5.40 7.07
C THR A 5 -11.33 -5.61 7.91
N THR A 6 -10.18 -5.73 7.24
CA THR A 6 -8.88 -5.89 7.89
C THR A 6 -8.55 -4.66 8.73
N VAL A 7 -8.59 -3.47 8.14
CA VAL A 7 -8.27 -2.21 8.82
C VAL A 7 -9.23 -1.95 9.99
N ILE A 8 -10.54 -2.17 9.83
CA ILE A 8 -11.49 -2.00 10.93
C ILE A 8 -11.17 -2.95 12.09
N ARG A 9 -10.85 -4.22 11.80
CA ARG A 9 -10.48 -5.19 12.84
C ARG A 9 -9.22 -4.74 13.58
N ASP A 10 -8.20 -4.32 12.83
CA ASP A 10 -6.89 -3.98 13.38
C ASP A 10 -6.92 -2.65 14.16
N LEU A 11 -7.84 -1.74 13.81
CA LEU A 11 -8.17 -0.53 14.59
C LEU A 11 -9.06 -0.79 15.83
N GLY A 12 -9.36 -2.05 16.17
CA GLY A 12 -10.16 -2.40 17.35
C GLY A 12 -11.68 -2.44 17.12
N GLY A 13 -12.12 -2.52 15.86
CA GLY A 13 -13.51 -2.70 15.46
C GLY A 13 -14.26 -1.40 15.14
N LEU A 14 -15.51 -1.53 14.68
CA LEU A 14 -16.32 -0.42 14.15
C LEU A 14 -16.45 0.77 15.10
N GLY A 15 -16.60 0.52 16.40
CA GLY A 15 -16.75 1.57 17.40
C GLY A 15 -15.47 2.37 17.62
N ALA A 16 -14.32 1.69 17.67
CA ALA A 16 -13.02 2.34 17.77
C ALA A 16 -12.72 3.14 16.51
N THR A 17 -12.89 2.53 15.33
CA THR A 17 -12.72 3.23 14.04
C THR A 17 -13.62 4.46 13.92
N SER A 18 -14.86 4.39 14.42
CA SER A 18 -15.80 5.52 14.42
C SER A 18 -15.33 6.68 15.28
N ARG A 19 -14.74 6.40 16.45
CA ARG A 19 -14.16 7.41 17.32
C ARG A 19 -12.89 8.02 16.73
N ILE A 20 -12.01 7.19 16.17
CA ILE A 20 -10.75 7.62 15.55
C ILE A 20 -11.00 8.57 14.37
N LEU A 21 -12.00 8.26 13.55
CA LEU A 21 -12.29 9.01 12.32
C LEU A 21 -13.41 10.04 12.48
N GLU A 22 -13.90 10.23 13.70
CA GLU A 22 -15.00 11.15 14.03
C GLU A 22 -16.19 11.02 13.06
N THR A 23 -16.55 9.78 12.74
CA THR A 23 -17.56 9.48 11.73
C THR A 23 -18.53 8.43 12.21
N GLY A 24 -19.76 8.43 11.70
CA GLY A 24 -20.80 7.52 12.17
C GLY A 24 -20.44 6.04 11.96
N VAL A 25 -20.72 5.21 12.97
CA VAL A 25 -20.53 3.74 12.93
C VAL A 25 -21.22 3.12 11.70
N HIS A 26 -22.40 3.60 11.34
CA HIS A 26 -23.13 3.13 10.15
C HIS A 26 -22.40 3.45 8.84
N THR A 27 -21.71 4.59 8.75
CA THR A 27 -20.90 4.98 7.59
C THR A 27 -19.75 4.00 7.42
N ILE A 28 -19.02 3.68 8.49
CA ILE A 28 -17.92 2.71 8.45
C ILE A 28 -18.45 1.31 8.14
N LYS A 29 -19.59 0.93 8.74
CA LYS A 29 -20.23 -0.37 8.45
C LYS A 29 -20.53 -0.52 6.95
N ARG A 30 -20.99 0.55 6.29
CA ARG A 30 -21.32 0.55 4.85
C ARG A 30 -20.11 0.34 3.95
N TRP A 31 -18.89 0.57 4.41
CA TRP A 31 -17.72 0.32 3.57
C TRP A 31 -17.63 -1.15 3.15
N ARG A 32 -18.13 -2.06 3.99
CA ARG A 32 -18.16 -3.50 3.70
C ARG A 32 -19.36 -3.94 2.86
N ASN A 33 -20.30 -3.04 2.57
CA ASN A 33 -21.47 -3.37 1.77
C ASN A 33 -21.13 -3.30 0.27
N PRO A 34 -21.83 -4.06 -0.58
CA PRO A 34 -21.71 -3.93 -2.04
C PRO A 34 -22.04 -2.51 -2.52
N VAL A 35 -21.45 -2.11 -3.66
CA VAL A 35 -21.71 -0.80 -4.28
C VAL A 35 -23.19 -0.62 -4.61
N GLU A 36 -23.86 -1.66 -5.09
CA GLU A 36 -25.30 -1.67 -5.41
C GLU A 36 -26.19 -1.28 -4.21
N LYS A 37 -25.69 -1.49 -2.98
CA LYS A 37 -26.38 -1.15 -1.72
C LYS A 37 -25.86 0.16 -1.11
N GLY A 38 -25.16 0.98 -1.89
CA GLY A 38 -24.56 2.24 -1.45
C GLY A 38 -23.34 2.06 -0.55
N GLY A 39 -22.63 0.94 -0.66
CA GLY A 39 -21.35 0.70 -0.01
C GLY A 39 -20.16 0.95 -0.94
N THR A 40 -18.99 0.46 -0.56
CA THR A 40 -17.73 0.60 -1.32
C THR A 40 -17.12 -0.74 -1.69
N ASN A 41 -17.90 -1.81 -1.56
CA ASN A 41 -17.47 -3.19 -1.78
C ASN A 41 -16.18 -3.55 -1.04
N GLY A 42 -15.97 -2.98 0.14
CA GLY A 42 -14.79 -3.23 0.96
C GLY A 42 -13.64 -2.25 0.82
N ALA A 43 -13.69 -1.31 -0.13
CA ALA A 43 -12.70 -0.25 -0.24
C ALA A 43 -12.89 0.83 0.83
N ILE A 44 -11.80 1.40 1.34
CA ILE A 44 -11.86 2.53 2.27
C ILE A 44 -11.94 3.82 1.44
N PRO A 45 -12.91 4.72 1.69
CA PRO A 45 -12.99 5.98 0.95
C PRO A 45 -11.72 6.82 1.14
N ARG A 46 -11.23 7.43 0.06
CA ARG A 46 -9.94 8.17 0.01
C ARG A 46 -9.72 9.14 1.17
N LYS A 47 -10.78 9.86 1.57
CA LYS A 47 -10.72 10.86 2.65
C LYS A 47 -10.34 10.29 4.02
N TYR A 48 -10.51 8.98 4.24
CA TYR A 48 -10.17 8.32 5.50
C TYR A 48 -8.79 7.66 5.49
N ILE A 49 -8.16 7.50 4.33
CA ILE A 49 -6.87 6.80 4.21
C ILE A 49 -5.79 7.48 5.04
N PHE A 50 -5.60 8.78 4.87
CA PHE A 50 -4.56 9.52 5.59
C PHE A 50 -4.80 9.55 7.12
N PRO A 51 -6.00 9.88 7.64
CA PRO A 51 -6.28 9.77 9.07
C PRO A 51 -6.01 8.39 9.67
N ILE A 52 -6.35 7.31 8.94
CA ILE A 52 -6.06 5.94 9.37
C ILE A 52 -4.55 5.73 9.48
N LEU A 53 -3.79 6.10 8.46
CA LEU A 53 -2.33 5.94 8.47
C LEU A 53 -1.65 6.74 9.58
N VAL A 54 -2.13 7.97 9.84
CA VAL A 54 -1.64 8.79 10.97
C VAL A 54 -1.90 8.10 12.30
N HIS A 55 -3.11 7.58 12.52
CA HIS A 55 -3.42 6.85 13.74
C HIS A 55 -2.54 5.60 13.89
N CYS A 56 -2.39 4.82 12.82
CA CYS A 56 -1.52 3.65 12.84
C CYS A 56 -0.07 4.00 13.18
N ALA A 57 0.47 5.09 12.63
CA ALA A 57 1.83 5.55 12.92
C ALA A 57 1.99 6.04 14.37
N VAL A 58 0.98 6.70 14.95
CA VAL A 58 1.04 7.21 16.33
C VAL A 58 0.92 6.09 17.37
N HIS A 59 0.22 5.00 17.02
CA HIS A 59 -0.07 3.90 17.93
C HIS A 59 0.72 2.61 17.63
N ASP A 60 1.79 2.71 16.82
CA ASP A 60 2.64 1.59 16.41
C ASP A 60 1.87 0.40 15.82
N ILE A 61 0.78 0.67 15.09
CA ILE A 61 0.00 -0.35 14.39
C ILE A 61 0.62 -0.52 12.99
N PRO A 62 1.15 -1.70 12.64
CA PRO A 62 1.84 -1.90 11.39
C PRO A 62 0.86 -1.94 10.21
N HIS A 63 0.70 -0.80 9.53
CA HIS A 63 -0.08 -0.68 8.29
C HIS A 63 0.68 0.08 7.24
N THR A 64 0.74 -0.48 6.03
CA THR A 64 1.29 0.23 4.86
C THR A 64 0.18 0.90 4.05
N VAL A 65 0.56 1.85 3.22
CA VAL A 65 -0.36 2.53 2.29
C VAL A 65 -1.07 1.53 1.40
N GLU A 66 -0.36 0.52 0.89
CA GLU A 66 -0.94 -0.52 0.03
C GLU A 66 -2.05 -1.29 0.73
N THR A 67 -1.86 -1.62 2.02
CA THR A 67 -2.87 -2.38 2.77
C THR A 67 -4.15 -1.60 3.03
N VAL A 68 -4.06 -0.28 3.18
CA VAL A 68 -5.20 0.60 3.50
C VAL A 68 -5.90 1.08 2.22
N ALA A 69 -5.13 1.38 1.17
CA ALA A 69 -5.63 2.04 -0.04
C ALA A 69 -6.04 1.07 -1.16
N LEU A 70 -5.40 -0.10 -1.25
CA LEU A 70 -5.53 -0.99 -2.41
C LEU A 70 -6.40 -2.20 -2.11
N THR A 71 -7.13 -2.66 -3.13
CA THR A 71 -7.84 -3.95 -3.05
C THR A 71 -6.84 -5.12 -3.05
N PRO A 72 -7.25 -6.34 -2.66
CA PRO A 72 -6.39 -7.52 -2.73
C PRO A 72 -5.83 -7.76 -4.14
N GLU A 73 -6.66 -7.55 -5.17
CA GLU A 73 -6.29 -7.75 -6.57
C GLU A 73 -5.25 -6.72 -7.02
N GLN A 74 -5.43 -5.46 -6.64
CA GLN A 74 -4.45 -4.40 -6.92
C GLN A 74 -3.11 -4.64 -6.20
N ARG A 75 -3.15 -5.18 -4.97
CA ARG A 75 -1.93 -5.57 -4.25
C ARG A 75 -1.23 -6.73 -4.93
N GLN A 76 -1.97 -7.73 -5.38
CA GLN A 76 -1.40 -8.86 -6.11
C GLN A 76 -0.71 -8.38 -7.39
N PHE A 77 -1.38 -7.52 -8.17
CA PHE A 77 -0.81 -6.93 -9.37
C PHE A 77 0.52 -6.18 -9.10
N LEU A 78 0.61 -5.44 -7.98
CA LEU A 78 1.87 -4.79 -7.59
C LEU A 78 2.97 -5.79 -7.21
N VAL A 79 2.63 -6.91 -6.58
CA VAL A 79 3.59 -7.97 -6.25
C VAL A 79 4.14 -8.61 -7.54
N ASP A 80 3.26 -8.89 -8.49
CA ASP A 80 3.61 -9.46 -9.78
C ASP A 80 4.57 -8.53 -10.54
N LEU A 81 4.22 -7.23 -10.65
CA LEU A 81 5.09 -6.22 -11.25
C LEU A 81 6.45 -6.08 -10.55
N ARG A 82 6.48 -6.07 -9.21
CA ARG A 82 7.74 -6.00 -8.44
C ARG A 82 8.63 -7.20 -8.74
N THR A 83 8.04 -8.38 -8.96
CA THR A 83 8.78 -9.60 -9.29
C THR A 83 9.40 -9.50 -10.69
N GLU A 84 8.65 -9.00 -11.67
CA GLU A 84 9.15 -8.80 -13.03
C GLU A 84 10.34 -7.83 -13.09
N VAL A 85 10.24 -6.67 -12.44
CA VAL A 85 11.31 -5.65 -12.41
C VAL A 85 12.57 -6.17 -11.71
N CYS A 86 12.44 -6.96 -10.64
CA CYS A 86 13.58 -7.57 -9.97
C CYS A 86 14.31 -8.61 -10.85
N CYS A 87 13.60 -9.29 -11.77
CA CYS A 87 14.23 -10.21 -12.71
C CYS A 87 15.02 -9.48 -13.81
N GLU A 88 14.56 -8.31 -14.26
CA GLU A 88 15.25 -7.54 -15.31
C GLU A 88 16.55 -6.88 -14.84
N ILE A 89 16.60 -6.42 -13.58
CA ILE A 89 17.79 -5.76 -13.02
C ILE A 89 18.93 -6.77 -12.73
N VAL A 90 18.62 -8.07 -12.64
CA VAL A 90 19.60 -9.14 -12.35
C VAL A 90 20.20 -9.73 -13.64
N ALA A 91 19.92 -9.21 -14.84
CA ALA A 91 20.75 -9.52 -15.99
C ALA A 91 22.12 -8.83 -15.84
N PRO A 92 23.23 -9.55 -15.58
CA PRO A 92 24.53 -8.90 -15.53
C PRO A 92 24.87 -8.41 -16.95
N SER A 93 24.82 -7.10 -17.16
CA SER A 93 25.63 -6.49 -18.21
C SER A 93 27.08 -6.80 -17.86
N SER A 94 27.65 -7.77 -18.61
CA SER A 94 29.06 -8.12 -18.52
C SER A 94 29.90 -6.84 -18.54
N PRO A 95 30.89 -6.68 -17.64
CA PRO A 95 31.79 -5.55 -17.73
C PRO A 95 32.64 -5.76 -18.98
N ASN A 96 32.42 -4.97 -20.03
CA ASN A 96 33.42 -4.82 -21.07
C ASN A 96 34.60 -4.07 -20.44
N GLU A 97 35.57 -4.84 -19.92
CA GLU A 97 36.96 -4.42 -19.82
C GLU A 97 37.38 -3.90 -21.19
N ASN A 98 37.48 -2.59 -21.33
CA ASN A 98 38.49 -1.90 -22.13
C ASN A 98 38.18 -0.41 -22.16
N THR A 99 38.76 0.34 -21.24
CA THR A 99 39.14 1.72 -21.57
C THR A 99 40.51 1.99 -20.97
N ASN A 100 41.48 1.69 -21.83
CA ASN A 100 42.86 2.14 -21.84
C ASN A 100 42.95 3.62 -21.43
N TRP A 101 43.31 3.89 -20.17
CA TRP A 101 43.70 5.23 -19.72
C TRP A 101 45.12 5.49 -20.23
N GLY A 102 45.19 6.08 -21.42
CA GLY A 102 46.42 6.48 -22.08
C GLY A 102 47.32 7.25 -21.12
N VAL A 103 48.45 6.64 -20.81
CA VAL A 103 49.62 7.30 -20.22
C VAL A 103 50.24 8.13 -21.33
N GLU A 104 49.95 9.43 -21.34
CA GLU A 104 50.77 10.40 -22.07
C GLU A 104 51.71 11.06 -21.06
N ASN A 105 52.94 10.51 -21.03
CA ASN A 105 54.11 11.19 -20.51
C ASN A 105 54.48 12.30 -21.50
N GLU A 106 54.59 13.54 -21.04
CA GLU A 106 55.44 14.53 -21.70
C GLU A 106 56.46 15.08 -20.71
N ALA A 107 57.70 15.09 -21.19
CA ALA A 107 58.95 15.44 -20.52
C ALA A 107 59.35 16.89 -20.82
#